data_AF-A0A292STB4-F1
#
_entry.id   AF-A0A292STB4-F1
#
_cell.length_a   1.000
_cell.length_b   1.000
_cell.length_c   1.000
_cell.angle_alpha   90.00
_cell.angle_beta   90.00
_cell.angle_gamma   90.00
#
_symmetry.space_group_name_H-M   'P 1'
#
loop_
_entity.id
_entity.type
_entity.pdbx_description
1 polymer ?
#
loop_
_entity_poly.entity_id
_entity_poly.type
_entity_poly.pdbx_seq_one_letter_code
_entity_poly.pdbx_strand_id
1 'polypeptide(L)'
;SKQLTGDNDKYDVSVMNLIIPQRAKNKEAALKFALFLTNKNNQVELAKLTTILPVNNESLKDPYFNQYNNNDTISKARYLSAQQLNNLQKQVKFKNNRKEIITLLNTAVQQIILSKTDTKTLLENTAKNWKRLEDQ
;
A
#
# COMPACT_ATOMS: atom_id res chain seq x y z
N SER A 1 4.95 14.52 14.46
CA SER A 1 4.13 13.65 15.34
C SER A 1 4.21 12.23 14.83
N LYS A 2 4.00 11.22 15.69
CA LYS A 2 3.88 9.81 15.28
C LYS A 2 2.58 9.65 14.50
N GLN A 3 2.62 9.07 13.30
CA GLN A 3 1.39 8.71 12.58
C GLN A 3 0.64 7.59 13.31
N LEU A 4 -0.66 7.48 13.05
CA LEU A 4 -1.52 6.46 13.64
C LEU A 4 -1.05 5.07 13.22
N THR A 5 -0.91 4.18 14.21
CA THR A 5 -0.62 2.75 14.03
C THR A 5 -1.64 1.96 14.84
N GLY A 6 -1.89 0.71 14.44
CA GLY A 6 -2.59 -0.23 15.31
C GLY A 6 -1.68 -0.74 16.44
N ASP A 7 -2.19 -1.69 17.21
CA ASP A 7 -1.48 -2.27 18.38
C ASP A 7 -0.15 -2.95 18.03
N ASN A 8 0.09 -3.25 16.75
CA ASN A 8 1.33 -3.84 16.28
C ASN A 8 2.44 -2.82 15.97
N ASP A 9 2.16 -1.51 16.10
CA ASP A 9 3.07 -0.40 15.80
C ASP A 9 3.65 -0.41 14.36
N LYS A 10 2.98 -1.07 13.41
CA LYS A 10 3.43 -1.17 12.00
C LYS A 10 2.62 -0.29 11.07
N TYR A 11 3.25 0.12 9.97
CA TYR A 11 2.63 0.93 8.93
C TYR A 11 2.10 0.07 7.78
N ASP A 12 0.90 0.39 7.30
CA ASP A 12 0.36 -0.21 6.08
C ASP A 12 0.73 0.63 4.85
N VAL A 13 0.94 -0.04 3.71
CA VAL A 13 1.27 0.62 2.45
C VAL A 13 0.57 -0.06 1.28
N SER A 14 0.24 0.72 0.26
CA SER A 14 -0.17 0.18 -1.03
C SER A 14 1.05 0.02 -1.94
N VAL A 15 1.27 -1.19 -2.45
CA VAL A 15 2.35 -1.49 -3.39
C VAL A 15 1.81 -1.48 -4.82
N MET A 16 2.53 -0.83 -5.72
CA MET A 16 2.28 -0.88 -7.16
C MET A 16 3.27 -1.81 -7.83
N ASN A 17 2.76 -2.84 -8.53
CA ASN A 17 3.58 -3.84 -9.21
C ASN A 17 3.38 -3.77 -10.73
N LEU A 18 4.43 -4.08 -11.48
CA LEU A 18 4.35 -4.41 -12.90
C LEU A 18 4.30 -5.93 -13.04
N ILE A 19 3.32 -6.43 -13.82
CA ILE A 19 3.12 -7.86 -14.02
C ILE A 19 3.23 -8.15 -15.52
N ILE A 20 4.02 -9.17 -15.89
CA ILE A 20 4.11 -9.66 -17.25
C ILE A 20 3.22 -10.90 -17.36
N PRO A 21 2.11 -10.83 -18.13
CA PRO A 21 1.23 -11.98 -18.29
C PRO A 21 1.95 -13.18 -18.93
N GLN A 22 1.64 -14.40 -18.48
CA GLN A 22 2.22 -15.62 -19.04
C GLN A 22 1.96 -15.79 -20.55
N ARG A 23 0.86 -15.21 -21.06
CA ARG A 23 0.47 -15.25 -22.48
C ARG A 23 0.97 -14.04 -23.28
N ALA A 24 1.79 -13.16 -22.70
CA ALA A 24 2.34 -12.02 -23.41
C ALA A 24 3.17 -12.47 -24.62
N LYS A 25 2.95 -11.83 -25.78
CA LYS A 25 3.67 -12.14 -27.03
C LYS A 25 5.15 -11.75 -26.94
N ASN A 26 5.45 -10.58 -26.38
CA ASN A 26 6.79 -9.99 -26.33
C ASN A 26 7.35 -9.94 -24.90
N LYS A 27 7.53 -11.09 -24.26
CA LYS A 27 7.95 -11.18 -22.83
C LYS A 27 9.29 -10.50 -22.56
N GLU A 28 10.27 -10.67 -23.45
CA GLU A 28 11.60 -10.10 -23.25
C GLU A 28 11.59 -8.57 -23.29
N ALA A 29 10.88 -7.98 -24.26
CA ALA A 29 10.71 -6.52 -24.33
C ALA A 29 9.95 -5.99 -23.11
N ALA A 30 8.90 -6.69 -22.66
CA ALA A 30 8.17 -6.34 -21.45
C ALA A 30 9.06 -6.38 -20.20
N LEU A 31 9.95 -7.37 -20.09
CA LEU A 31 10.92 -7.47 -19.01
C LEU A 31 11.92 -6.31 -19.04
N LYS A 32 12.50 -6.01 -20.20
CA LYS A 32 13.41 -4.86 -20.37
C LYS A 32 12.72 -3.55 -19.98
N PHE A 33 11.46 -3.36 -20.39
CA PHE A 33 10.67 -2.19 -20.02
C PHE A 33 10.41 -2.11 -18.51
N ALA A 34 10.00 -3.21 -17.87
CA ALA A 34 9.76 -3.25 -16.44
C ALA A 34 11.03 -2.94 -15.63
N LEU A 35 12.17 -3.51 -16.02
CA LEU A 35 13.47 -3.22 -15.39
C LEU A 35 13.93 -1.79 -15.63
N PHE A 36 13.71 -1.25 -16.83
CA PHE A 36 13.98 0.15 -17.12
C PHE A 36 13.15 1.04 -16.20
N LEU A 37 11.82 0.88 -16.14
CA LEU A 37 10.97 1.75 -15.33
C LEU A 37 11.26 1.64 -13.83
N THR A 38 11.64 0.46 -13.34
CA THR A 38 11.86 0.18 -11.92
C THR A 38 13.33 0.32 -11.47
N ASN A 39 14.22 0.83 -12.32
CA ASN A 39 15.59 1.13 -11.91
C ASN A 39 15.62 2.30 -10.90
N LYS A 40 16.77 2.48 -10.22
CA LYS A 40 16.95 3.52 -9.19
C LYS A 40 16.60 4.92 -9.70
N ASN A 41 17.18 5.33 -10.83
CA ASN A 41 17.08 6.70 -11.35
C ASN A 41 15.65 7.01 -11.79
N ASN A 42 15.03 6.10 -12.54
CA ASN A 42 13.67 6.27 -13.04
C ASN A 42 12.64 6.26 -11.91
N GLN A 43 12.82 5.44 -10.86
CA GLN A 43 11.95 5.51 -9.68
C GLN A 43 12.08 6.85 -8.95
N VAL A 44 13.31 7.39 -8.80
CA VAL A 44 13.53 8.68 -8.15
C VAL A 44 12.92 9.82 -8.96
N GLU A 45 13.13 9.83 -10.28
CA GLU A 45 12.55 10.85 -11.17
C GLU A 45 11.02 10.82 -11.15
N LEU A 46 10.41 9.64 -11.27
CA LEU A 46 8.96 9.49 -11.20
C LEU A 46 8.40 9.95 -9.85
N ALA A 47 9.08 9.61 -8.76
CA ALA A 47 8.67 10.02 -7.41
C ALA A 47 8.92 11.50 -7.11
N LYS A 48 9.75 12.21 -7.91
CA LYS A 48 9.88 13.68 -7.84
C LYS A 48 8.80 14.40 -8.64
N LEU A 49 8.30 13.78 -9.71
CA LEU A 49 7.20 14.28 -10.54
C LEU A 49 5.81 14.01 -9.95
N THR A 50 5.74 13.07 -9.00
CA THR A 50 4.49 12.61 -8.39
C THR A 50 4.63 12.57 -6.87
N THR A 51 3.63 12.02 -6.16
CA THR A 51 3.63 11.89 -4.70
C THR A 51 3.89 10.46 -4.23
N ILE A 52 4.38 9.58 -5.12
CA ILE A 52 4.68 8.19 -4.78
C ILE A 52 6.03 8.09 -4.07
N LEU A 53 6.24 6.98 -3.35
CA LEU A 53 7.53 6.64 -2.77
C LEU A 53 8.20 5.52 -3.59
N PRO A 54 9.52 5.58 -3.81
CA PRO A 54 10.25 4.47 -4.38
C PRO A 54 10.34 3.33 -3.35
N VAL A 55 10.34 2.08 -3.83
CA VAL A 55 10.47 0.88 -2.98
C VAL A 55 11.89 0.28 -3.03
N ASN A 56 12.78 0.91 -3.79
CA ASN A 56 14.19 0.57 -3.85
C ASN A 56 14.95 1.24 -2.70
N ASN A 57 15.60 0.44 -1.84
CA ASN A 57 16.39 0.94 -0.71
C ASN A 57 17.47 1.95 -1.12
N GLU A 58 18.05 1.83 -2.32
CA GLU A 58 19.04 2.77 -2.84
C GLU A 58 18.41 4.08 -3.32
N SER A 59 17.16 4.06 -3.79
CA SER A 59 16.40 5.27 -4.15
C SER A 59 16.00 6.05 -2.91
N LEU A 60 15.68 5.38 -1.80
CA LEU A 60 15.31 6.01 -0.53
C LEU A 60 16.47 6.78 0.14
N LYS A 61 17.72 6.52 -0.27
CA LYS A 61 18.90 7.29 0.16
C LYS A 61 19.03 8.65 -0.52
N ASP A 62 18.27 8.93 -1.59
CA ASP A 62 18.27 10.24 -2.24
C ASP A 62 17.86 11.34 -1.22
N PRO A 63 18.55 12.48 -1.15
CA PRO A 63 18.24 13.57 -0.22
C PRO A 63 16.78 14.01 -0.28
N TYR A 64 16.11 13.87 -1.43
CA TYR A 64 14.71 14.14 -1.59
C TYR A 64 13.84 13.36 -0.58
N PHE A 65 14.15 12.08 -0.30
CA PHE A 65 13.37 11.25 0.64
C PHE A 65 13.95 11.24 2.06
N ASN A 66 15.24 11.54 2.23
CA ASN A 66 15.92 11.42 3.52
C ASN A 66 16.25 12.76 4.19
N GLN A 67 15.86 13.89 3.59
CA GLN A 67 15.96 15.23 4.16
C GLN A 67 14.67 16.00 3.92
N TYR A 68 14.40 16.99 4.77
CA TYR A 68 13.28 17.90 4.62
C TYR A 68 13.63 19.31 5.10
N ASN A 69 12.87 20.29 4.62
CA ASN A 69 12.96 21.67 5.07
C ASN A 69 11.86 21.93 6.13
N ASN A 70 12.23 22.50 7.28
CA ASN A 70 11.30 22.79 8.37
C ASN A 70 10.15 23.73 7.95
N ASN A 71 10.36 24.56 6.94
CA ASN A 71 9.37 25.49 6.39
C ASN A 71 8.56 24.90 5.23
N ASP A 72 8.80 23.65 4.85
CA ASP A 72 8.08 22.95 3.78
C ASP A 72 7.40 21.69 4.34
N THR A 73 6.10 21.83 4.61
CA THR A 73 5.24 20.75 5.10
C THR A 73 5.22 19.53 4.18
N ILE A 74 5.31 19.72 2.86
CA ILE A 74 5.28 18.61 1.89
C ILE A 74 6.58 17.82 1.96
N SER A 75 7.74 18.49 2.01
CA SER A 75 9.01 17.79 2.19
C SER A 75 9.05 17.02 3.50
N LYS A 76 8.50 17.59 4.58
CA LYS A 76 8.41 16.93 5.89
C LYS A 76 7.50 15.72 5.85
N ALA A 77 6.34 15.82 5.21
CA ALA A 77 5.42 14.70 5.04
C ALA A 77 6.08 13.57 4.24
N ARG A 78 6.74 13.89 3.12
CA ARG A 78 7.48 12.91 2.31
C ARG A 78 8.58 12.21 3.10
N TYR A 79 9.41 12.97 3.83
CA TYR A 79 10.45 12.42 4.68
C TYR A 79 9.87 11.45 5.72
N LEU A 80 8.83 11.87 6.44
CA LEU A 80 8.17 11.01 7.44
C LEU A 80 7.62 9.74 6.79
N SER A 81 6.93 9.85 5.65
CA SER A 81 6.40 8.69 4.94
C SER A 81 7.49 7.74 4.44
N ALA A 82 8.65 8.26 4.01
CA ALA A 82 9.79 7.44 3.62
C ALA A 82 10.37 6.66 4.80
N GLN A 83 10.48 7.28 5.99
CA GLN A 83 10.98 6.60 7.20
C GLN A 83 10.08 5.42 7.63
N GLN A 84 8.78 5.49 7.34
CA GLN A 84 7.82 4.44 7.70
C GLN A 84 8.02 3.13 6.94
N LEU A 85 8.63 3.20 5.75
CA LEU A 85 8.92 2.02 4.94
C LEU A 85 9.88 1.03 5.65
N ASN A 86 10.59 1.49 6.70
CA ASN A 86 11.44 0.64 7.52
C ASN A 86 10.66 -0.25 8.51
N ASN A 87 9.37 0.01 8.75
CA ASN A 87 8.55 -0.70 9.74
C ASN A 87 7.15 -1.02 9.18
N LEU A 88 7.11 -1.81 8.12
CA LEU A 88 5.88 -2.17 7.42
C LEU A 88 5.18 -3.39 8.02
N GLN A 89 3.85 -3.35 8.01
CA GLN A 89 3.01 -4.51 8.24
C GLN A 89 3.14 -5.50 7.08
N LYS A 90 3.05 -6.80 7.38
CA LYS A 90 2.94 -7.81 6.33
C LYS A 90 1.61 -7.64 5.59
N GLN A 91 1.68 -7.59 4.27
CA GLN A 91 0.50 -7.57 3.41
C GLN A 91 -0.41 -8.77 3.70
N VAL A 92 -1.71 -8.50 3.81
CA VAL A 92 -2.73 -9.56 3.97
C VAL A 92 -2.72 -10.43 2.72
N LYS A 93 -2.48 -11.73 2.90
CA LYS A 93 -2.56 -12.70 1.81
C LYS A 93 -3.97 -13.26 1.74
N PHE A 94 -4.66 -12.98 0.65
CA PHE A 94 -5.95 -13.58 0.35
C PHE A 94 -5.72 -14.91 -0.37
N LYS A 95 -6.41 -15.97 0.06
CA LYS A 95 -6.42 -17.24 -0.67
C LYS A 95 -7.30 -17.12 -1.91
N ASN A 96 -8.58 -16.80 -1.69
CA ASN A 96 -9.61 -16.62 -2.70
C ASN A 96 -10.47 -15.38 -2.39
N ASN A 97 -11.37 -15.02 -3.31
CA ASN A 97 -12.46 -14.05 -3.09
C ASN A 97 -12.03 -12.67 -2.54
N ARG A 98 -10.83 -12.22 -2.89
CA ARG A 98 -10.25 -10.94 -2.40
C ARG A 98 -11.18 -9.76 -2.63
N LYS A 99 -11.82 -9.68 -3.80
CA LYS A 99 -12.67 -8.54 -4.17
C LYS A 99 -13.93 -8.50 -3.31
N GLU A 100 -14.55 -9.65 -3.11
CA GLU A 100 -15.74 -9.86 -2.29
C GLU A 100 -15.44 -9.53 -0.83
N ILE A 101 -14.30 -10.01 -0.32
CA ILE A 101 -13.83 -9.72 1.04
C ILE A 101 -13.60 -8.22 1.26
N ILE A 102 -12.91 -7.55 0.34
CA ILE A 102 -12.68 -6.08 0.43
C ILE A 102 -14.02 -5.33 0.38
N THR A 103 -14.94 -5.76 -0.47
CA THR A 103 -16.28 -5.15 -0.59
C THR A 103 -17.06 -5.31 0.71
N LEU A 104 -17.07 -6.53 1.28
CA LEU A 104 -17.70 -6.84 2.56
C LEU A 104 -17.17 -5.94 3.69
N LEU A 105 -15.84 -5.79 3.80
CA LEU A 105 -15.22 -4.94 4.82
C LEU A 105 -15.58 -3.46 4.63
N ASN A 106 -15.47 -2.94 3.39
CA ASN A 106 -15.79 -1.56 3.08
C ASN A 106 -17.26 -1.23 3.39
N THR A 107 -18.17 -2.13 3.04
CA THR A 107 -19.60 -1.97 3.36
C THR A 107 -19.85 -1.96 4.86
N ALA A 108 -19.16 -2.80 5.63
CA ALA A 108 -19.29 -2.82 7.09
C ALA A 108 -18.81 -1.50 7.72
N VAL A 109 -17.64 -1.01 7.31
CA VAL A 109 -17.10 0.28 7.77
C VAL A 109 -18.03 1.44 7.41
N GLN A 110 -18.58 1.45 6.20
CA GLN A 110 -19.56 2.46 5.77
C GLN A 110 -20.81 2.47 6.67
N GLN A 111 -21.34 1.29 7.03
CA GLN A 111 -22.51 1.21 7.92
C GLN A 111 -22.22 1.70 9.34
N ILE A 112 -21.02 1.42 9.86
CA ILE A 112 -20.56 1.92 11.18
C ILE A 112 -20.48 3.44 11.15
N ILE A 113 -19.83 4.03 10.14
CA ILE A 113 -19.69 5.49 10.01
C ILE A 113 -21.07 6.16 9.92
N LEU A 114 -22.01 5.54 9.20
CA LEU A 114 -23.38 6.05 9.06
C LEU A 114 -24.29 5.72 10.25
N SER A 115 -23.75 5.13 11.33
CA SER A 115 -24.48 4.76 12.55
C SER A 115 -25.75 3.93 12.29
N LYS A 116 -25.76 3.11 11.24
CA LYS A 116 -26.95 2.38 10.82
C LYS A 116 -27.25 1.13 11.66
N THR A 117 -26.28 0.62 12.40
CA THR A 117 -26.37 -0.67 13.12
C THR A 117 -25.37 -0.70 14.28
N ASP A 118 -25.61 -1.58 15.27
CA ASP A 118 -24.64 -1.89 16.31
C ASP A 118 -23.30 -2.35 15.73
N THR A 119 -22.22 -1.70 16.17
CA THR A 119 -20.87 -1.91 15.63
C THR A 119 -20.36 -3.32 15.91
N LYS A 120 -20.59 -3.82 17.14
CA LYS A 120 -20.09 -5.13 17.56
C LYS A 120 -20.73 -6.24 16.74
N THR A 121 -22.06 -6.25 16.67
CA THR A 121 -22.84 -7.23 15.91
C THR A 121 -22.45 -7.22 14.44
N LEU A 122 -22.26 -6.04 13.84
CA LEU A 122 -21.86 -5.94 12.44
C LEU A 122 -20.47 -6.53 12.20
N LEU A 123 -19.48 -6.18 13.04
CA LEU A 123 -18.12 -6.71 12.92
C LEU A 123 -18.06 -8.22 13.13
N GLU A 124 -18.82 -8.78 14.07
CA GLU A 124 -18.93 -10.23 14.28
C GLU A 124 -19.50 -10.94 13.04
N ASN A 125 -20.53 -10.37 12.42
CA ASN A 125 -21.13 -10.91 11.20
C ASN A 125 -20.18 -10.79 9.99
N THR A 126 -19.47 -9.66 9.87
CA THR A 126 -18.43 -9.46 8.86
C THR A 126 -17.32 -10.49 9.01
N ALA A 127 -16.86 -10.78 10.23
CA ALA A 127 -15.82 -11.79 10.48
C ALA A 127 -16.28 -13.21 10.08
N LYS A 128 -17.53 -13.58 10.41
CA LYS A 128 -18.12 -14.86 9.98
C LYS A 128 -18.18 -14.98 8.46
N ASN A 129 -18.62 -13.93 7.78
CA ASN A 129 -18.73 -13.91 6.32
C ASN A 129 -17.36 -13.90 5.62
N TRP A 130 -16.37 -13.21 6.18
CA TRP A 130 -14.99 -13.26 5.70
C TRP A 130 -14.49 -14.70 5.72
N LYS A 131 -14.61 -15.38 6.87
CA LYS A 131 -14.13 -16.77 7.01
C LYS A 131 -14.78 -17.69 5.98
N ARG A 132 -16.09 -17.57 5.78
CA ARG A 132 -16.81 -18.33 4.75
C ARG A 132 -16.28 -18.07 3.33
N LEU A 133 -15.92 -16.82 3.01
CA LEU A 133 -15.36 -16.47 1.70
C LEU A 133 -13.92 -16.97 1.53
N GLU A 134 -13.14 -17.10 2.60
CA GLU A 134 -11.79 -17.69 2.52
C GLU A 134 -11.78 -19.20 2.31
N ASP A 135 -12.83 -19.89 2.80
CA ASP A 135 -12.98 -21.35 2.71
C ASP A 135 -13.59 -21.82 1.37
N GLN A 136 -14.01 -20.90 0.51
CA GLN A 136 -14.52 -21.15 -0.85
C GLN A 136 -13.38 -21.11 -1.87
#